data_AF-A0A2U2Z812-F1
#
_entry.id   AF-A0A2U2Z812-F1
#
_cell.length_a   1.000
_cell.length_b   1.000
_cell.length_c   1.000
_cell.angle_alpha   90.00
_cell.angle_beta   90.00
_cell.angle_gamma   90.00
#
_symmetry.space_group_name_H-M   'P 1'
#
loop_
_entity.id
_entity.type
_entity.pdbx_description
1 polymer ?
#
loop_
_entity_poly.entity_id
_entity_poly.type
_entity_poly.pdbx_seq_one_letter_code
_entity_poly.pdbx_strand_id
1 'polypeptide(L)' 'MGKVTVPIPPDGPGEVRVAVRGGSESCAAWSAVATDRGARVLVVDSPSARSVLVEALPS' A
#
# COMPACT_ATOMS: atom_id res chain seq x y z
N MET A 1 -5.88 -3.27 5.07
CA MET A 1 -5.53 -1.86 5.34
C MET A 1 -4.04 -1.78 5.63
N GLY A 2 -3.35 -0.73 5.17
CA GLY A 2 -1.93 -0.52 5.40
C GLY A 2 -1.57 0.94 5.61
N LYS A 3 -0.30 1.18 5.93
CA LYS A 3 0.31 2.52 6.01
C LYS A 3 1.45 2.59 5.01
N VAL A 4 1.48 3.65 4.20
CA VAL A 4 2.57 3.89 3.23
C VAL A 4 3.87 4.18 3.98
N THR A 5 4.92 3.41 3.68
CA THR A 5 6.27 3.54 4.26
C THR A 5 7.25 4.14 3.25
N VAL A 6 7.06 3.87 1.96
CA VAL A 6 7.74 4.53 0.83
C VAL A 6 6.68 5.13 -0.10
N PRO A 7 6.79 6.42 -0.50
CA PRO A 7 5.80 7.05 -1.37
C PRO A 7 5.49 6.23 -2.62
N ILE A 8 4.23 6.24 -3.04
CA ILE A 8 3.77 5.55 -4.25
C ILE A 8 3.67 6.61 -5.36
N PRO A 9 4.60 6.64 -6.32
CA PRO A 9 4.48 7.52 -7.49
C PRO A 9 3.40 7.01 -8.47
N PRO A 10 2.89 7.84 -9.38
CA PRO A 10 1.84 7.44 -10.32
C PRO A 10 2.29 6.39 -11.35
N ASP A 11 3.59 6.29 -11.61
CA ASP A 11 4.22 5.45 -12.64
C ASP A 11 5.09 4.32 -12.07
N GLY A 12 5.03 4.07 -10.76
CA GLY A 12 5.87 3.08 -10.12
C GLY A 12 5.39 2.61 -8.75
N PRO A 13 6.03 1.56 -8.22
CA PRO A 13 5.67 1.05 -6.91
C PRO A 13 6.22 1.93 -5.78
N GLY A 14 5.43 2.07 -4.72
CA GLY A 14 5.92 2.43 -3.39
C GLY A 14 5.93 1.21 -2.47
N GLU A 15 5.92 1.46 -1.16
CA GLU A 15 5.84 0.42 -0.14
C GLU A 15 4.74 0.73 0.86
N VAL A 16 3.98 -0.30 1.21
CA VAL A 16 3.01 -0.25 2.31
C VAL A 16 3.31 -1.32 3.33
N ARG A 17 3.13 -0.98 4.61
CA ARG A 17 3.13 -1.93 5.70
C ARG A 17 1.69 -2.34 6.01
N VAL A 18 1.35 -3.60 5.71
CA VAL A 18 0.02 -4.18 5.87
C VAL A 18 -0.02 -4.98 7.17
N ALA A 19 -1.04 -4.75 8.00
CA ALA A 19 -1.26 -5.57 9.19
C ALA A 19 -1.76 -6.97 8.79
N VAL A 20 -1.14 -8.01 9.34
CA VAL A 20 -1.53 -9.41 9.18
C VAL A 20 -1.65 -10.09 10.55
N ARG A 21 -2.16 -11.32 10.60
CA ARG A 21 -2.20 -12.05 11.88
C ARG A 21 -0.77 -12.26 12.39
N GLY A 22 -0.51 -11.84 13.63
CA GLY A 22 0.79 -12.00 14.28
C GLY A 22 1.85 -10.96 13.90
N GLY A 23 1.53 -9.94 13.09
CA GLY A 23 2.50 -8.89 12.78
C GLY A 23 2.11 -8.00 11.62
N SER A 24 3.10 -7.65 10.81
CA SER A 24 2.91 -6.85 9.60
C SER A 24 3.86 -7.29 8.51
N GLU A 25 3.45 -7.15 7.25
CA GLU A 25 4.31 -7.37 6.10
C GLU A 25 4.50 -6.06 5.33
N SER A 26 5.71 -5.86 4.81
CA SER A 26 5.97 -4.83 3.81
C SER A 26 5.71 -5.41 2.42
N CYS A 27 4.88 -4.71 1.63
CA CYS A 27 4.52 -5.09 0.28
C CYS A 27 4.80 -3.93 -0.68
N ALA A 28 5.22 -4.26 -1.90
CA ALA A 28 5.22 -3.30 -2.99
C ALA A 28 3.78 -2.87 -3.28
N ALA A 29 3.57 -1.57 -3.46
CA ALA A 29 2.23 -0.99 -3.56
C ALA A 29 2.09 -0.15 -4.82
N TRP A 30 0.99 -0.34 -5.54
CA TRP A 30 0.60 0.48 -6.69
C TRP A 30 -0.72 1.20 -6.38
N SER A 31 -0.82 2.44 -6.84
CA SER A 31 -2.01 3.27 -6.71
C SER A 31 -2.16 4.11 -7.98
N ALA A 32 -3.39 4.35 -8.41
CA ALA A 32 -3.67 5.27 -9.53
C ALA A 32 -3.37 6.74 -9.18
N VAL A 33 -3.36 7.07 -7.88
CA VAL A 33 -3.09 8.41 -7.37
C VAL A 33 -1.81 8.38 -6.55
N ALA A 34 -0.94 9.37 -6.79
CA ALA A 34 0.27 9.55 -6.00
C ALA A 34 -0.06 9.59 -4.50
N THR A 35 0.65 8.80 -3.70
CA THR A 35 0.33 8.64 -2.28
C THR A 35 1.58 8.83 -1.43
N ASP A 36 1.52 9.81 -0.52
CA ASP A 36 2.65 10.16 0.33
C ASP A 36 2.89 9.16 1.46
N ARG A 37 4.14 9.16 1.95
CA ARG A 37 4.52 8.42 3.15
C ARG A 37 3.61 8.81 4.32
N GLY A 38 3.15 7.80 5.05
CA GLY A 38 2.33 7.97 6.23
C GLY A 38 0.82 7.92 5.96
N ALA A 39 0.40 8.02 4.70
CA ALA A 39 -0.99 7.85 4.31
C ALA A 39 -1.52 6.47 4.71
N ARG A 40 -2.80 6.42 5.08
CA ARG A 40 -3.52 5.18 5.34
C ARG A 40 -4.24 4.76 4.06
N VAL A 41 -4.12 3.48 3.71
CA VAL A 41 -4.65 2.94 2.46
C VAL A 41 -5.40 1.64 2.68
N LEU A 42 -6.36 1.36 1.80
CA LEU A 42 -7.03 0.08 1.67
C LEU A 42 -6.28 -0.77 0.65
N VAL A 43 -6.11 -2.05 0.94
CA VAL A 43 -5.65 -3.02 -0.06
C VAL A 43 -6.89 -3.48 -0.80
N VAL A 44 -6.94 -3.25 -2.11
CA VAL A 44 -8.08 -3.59 -2.97
C VAL A 44 -7.82 -4.83 -3.80
N ASP A 45 -6.56 -5.17 -4.05
CA ASP A 45 -6.15 -6.41 -4.72
C ASP A 45 -4.71 -6.83 -4.32
N SER A 46 -4.37 -8.10 -4.53
CA SER A 46 -3.04 -8.67 -4.25
C SER A 46 -2.57 -9.54 -5.42
N PRO A 47 -2.08 -8.93 -6.52
CA PRO A 47 -1.67 -9.67 -7.71
C PRO A 47 -0.49 -10.63 -7.48
N SER A 48 0.24 -10.47 -6.37
CA SER A 48 1.27 -11.43 -5.95
C SER A 48 1.39 -11.47 -4.42
N ALA A 49 2.14 -12.43 -3.89
CA ALA A 49 2.42 -12.54 -2.46
C ALA A 49 3.16 -11.32 -1.85
N ARG A 50 3.79 -10.47 -2.67
CA ARG A 50 4.56 -9.30 -2.22
C ARG A 50 4.12 -8.00 -2.90
N SER A 51 2.99 -8.03 -3.61
CA SER A 51 2.51 -6.92 -4.43
C SER A 51 1.03 -6.68 -4.18
N VAL A 52 0.65 -5.42 -3.92
CA VAL A 52 -0.73 -5.04 -3.63
C VAL A 52 -1.16 -3.81 -4.41
N LEU A 53 -2.42 -3.80 -4.84
CA LEU A 53 -3.07 -2.58 -5.32
C LEU A 53 -3.75 -1.90 -4.13
N VAL A 54 -3.59 -0.58 -4.02
CA VAL A 54 -4.11 0.19 -2.91
C VAL A 54 -4.86 1.44 -3.35
N GLU A 55 -5.83 1.84 -2.53
CA GLU A 55 -6.55 3.10 -2.66
C GLU A 55 -6.50 3.88 -1.35
N ALA A 56 -6.70 5.19 -1.43
CA ALA A 56 -6.76 6.04 -0.23
C ALA A 56 -7.90 5.59 0.69
N LEU A 57 -7.62 5.52 2.00
CA LEU A 57 -8.66 5.24 2.97
C LEU A 57 -9.67 6.42 2.99
N PRO A 58 -10.98 6.18 2.81
CA PRO A 58 -12.00 7.21 2.98
C PRO A 58 -11.99 7.78 4.40
N SER A 59 -12.32 9.07 4.53
CA SER A 59 -12.48 9.78 5.81
C SER A 59 -13.78 9.43 6.50
#